data_AF-A0A5N4D9N3-F1
#
_entry.id   AF-A0A5N4D9N3-F1
#
_cell.length_a   1.000
_cell.length_b   1.000
_cell.length_c   1.000
_cell.angle_alpha   90.00
_cell.angle_beta   90.00
_cell.angle_gamma   90.00
#
_symmetry.space_group_name_H-M   'P 1'
#
loop_
_entity.id
_entity.type
_entity.pdbx_description
1 polymer ?
#
loop_
_entity_poly.entity_id
_entity_poly.type
_entity_poly.pdbx_seq_one_letter_code
_entity_poly.pdbx_strand_id
1 'polypeptide(L)'
;MLASQETSSSAISYNSKFSRHLLSIYICKVLGNLQLNLLSKSKVYEDQALSAIFLHENYNYILKALEKSELIQLVAVTQNTAKRSYQEHIEQQIQTYQCSWLKSFSDGLEELCKIQKTWAVLDTEQRDKIHQTQKNIVKETYRAFLHRFGRVPVTKNPEKYIKYCIKQIKKLFHNKKDWSDGEIMIAPNLRDLEY
;
A
#
# COMPACT_ATOMS: atom_id res chain seq x y z
N MET A 1 12.28 58.54 -40.52
CA MET A 1 11.39 58.29 -39.36
C MET A 1 10.88 56.86 -39.42
N LEU A 2 11.51 55.89 -38.76
CA LEU A 2 10.93 54.58 -38.40
C LEU A 2 11.84 53.94 -37.34
N ALA A 3 11.71 54.35 -36.08
CA ALA A 3 12.40 53.70 -34.95
C ALA A 3 11.64 53.98 -33.65
N SER A 4 10.40 53.47 -33.50
CA SER A 4 9.66 53.65 -32.24
C SER A 4 8.63 52.56 -31.89
N GLN A 5 8.57 51.40 -32.58
CA GLN A 5 7.54 50.39 -32.26
C GLN A 5 8.04 49.09 -31.60
N GLU A 6 9.34 48.80 -31.55
CA GLU A 6 9.83 47.51 -31.03
C GLU A 6 10.04 47.46 -29.50
N THR A 7 10.24 48.60 -28.84
CA THR A 7 10.51 48.68 -27.39
C THR A 7 9.27 48.39 -26.52
N SER A 8 8.06 48.64 -27.04
CA SER A 8 6.82 48.45 -26.28
C SER A 8 6.38 46.98 -26.21
N SER A 9 6.56 46.23 -27.30
CA SER A 9 6.15 44.81 -27.40
C SER A 9 7.02 43.89 -26.54
N SER A 10 8.32 44.18 -26.47
CA SER A 10 9.28 43.43 -25.65
C SER A 10 8.99 43.62 -24.15
N ALA A 11 8.84 44.85 -23.67
CA ALA A 11 8.55 45.14 -22.25
C ALA A 11 7.23 44.50 -21.76
N ILE A 12 6.18 44.53 -22.58
CA ILE A 12 4.89 43.88 -22.28
C ILE A 12 5.04 42.35 -22.22
N SER A 13 5.81 41.75 -23.12
CA SER A 13 6.12 40.32 -23.15
C SER A 13 6.90 39.87 -21.90
N TYR A 14 7.89 40.65 -21.45
CA TYR A 14 8.63 40.37 -20.22
C TYR A 14 7.72 40.45 -18.98
N ASN A 15 6.89 41.49 -18.87
CA ASN A 15 5.98 41.65 -17.74
C ASN A 15 4.94 40.52 -17.67
N SER A 16 4.44 40.07 -18.83
CA SER A 16 3.52 38.92 -18.93
C SER A 16 4.18 37.61 -18.49
N LYS A 17 5.42 37.35 -18.91
CA LYS A 17 6.20 36.16 -18.47
C LYS A 17 6.48 36.19 -16.97
N PHE A 18 6.86 37.34 -16.43
CA PHE A 18 7.12 37.52 -15.01
C PHE A 18 5.86 37.28 -14.17
N SER A 19 4.74 37.88 -14.55
CA SER A 19 3.44 37.69 -13.87
C SER A 19 2.99 36.23 -13.90
N ARG A 20 3.18 35.55 -15.04
CA ARG A 20 2.90 34.10 -15.19
C ARG A 20 3.75 33.26 -14.23
N HIS A 21 5.04 33.60 -14.08
CA HIS A 21 5.93 32.89 -13.16
C HIS A 21 5.51 33.09 -11.69
N LEU A 22 5.19 34.32 -11.28
CA LEU A 22 4.68 34.60 -9.93
C LEU A 22 3.39 33.84 -9.61
N LEU A 23 2.45 33.82 -10.56
CA LEU A 23 1.21 33.06 -10.40
C LEU A 23 1.47 31.55 -10.27
N SER A 24 2.42 31.02 -11.04
CA SER A 24 2.83 29.61 -10.94
C SER A 24 3.39 29.29 -9.55
N ILE A 25 4.28 30.14 -9.00
CA ILE A 25 4.81 30.00 -7.63
C ILE A 25 3.67 29.99 -6.61
N TYR A 26 2.72 30.92 -6.73
CA TYR A 26 1.60 31.02 -5.81
C TYR A 26 0.74 29.75 -5.84
N ILE A 27 0.39 29.25 -7.02
CA ILE A 27 -0.39 28.02 -7.18
C ILE A 27 0.37 26.82 -6.60
N CYS A 28 1.68 26.69 -6.85
CA CYS A 28 2.50 25.63 -6.26
C CYS A 28 2.46 25.67 -4.73
N LYS A 29 2.51 26.87 -4.12
CA LYS A 29 2.41 27.04 -2.67
C LYS A 29 1.04 26.60 -2.14
N VAL A 30 -0.05 26.95 -2.82
CA VAL A 30 -1.41 26.51 -2.45
C VAL A 30 -1.54 25.00 -2.56
N LEU A 31 -1.07 24.39 -3.65
CA LEU A 31 -1.09 22.94 -3.84
C LEU A 31 -0.25 22.20 -2.79
N GLY A 32 0.93 22.71 -2.46
CA GLY A 32 1.78 22.16 -1.39
C GLY A 32 1.11 22.23 -0.01
N ASN A 33 0.47 23.35 0.31
CA ASN A 33 -0.31 23.48 1.55
C ASN A 33 -1.50 22.52 1.60
N LEU A 34 -2.21 22.35 0.47
CA LEU A 34 -3.29 21.38 0.37
C LEU A 34 -2.78 19.95 0.58
N GLN A 35 -1.66 19.58 -0.05
CA GLN A 35 -1.04 18.26 0.14
C GLN A 35 -0.66 18.00 1.60
N LEU A 36 -0.04 18.98 2.28
CA LEU A 36 0.27 18.87 3.71
C LEU A 36 -0.98 18.75 4.58
N ASN A 37 -2.05 19.49 4.26
CA ASN A 37 -3.32 19.37 4.97
C ASN A 37 -3.95 17.98 4.80
N LEU A 38 -3.95 17.45 3.58
CA LEU A 38 -4.45 16.11 3.28
C LEU A 38 -3.65 15.04 4.02
N LEU A 39 -2.32 15.13 4.04
CA LEU A 39 -1.45 14.24 4.83
C LEU A 39 -1.73 14.33 6.33
N SER A 40 -2.06 15.51 6.86
CA SER A 40 -2.46 15.64 8.26
C SER A 40 -3.81 14.99 8.52
N LYS A 41 -4.78 15.18 7.64
CA LYS A 41 -6.13 14.59 7.76
C LYS A 41 -6.12 13.08 7.60
N SER A 42 -5.28 12.53 6.74
CA SER A 42 -5.21 11.09 6.54
C SER A 42 -4.79 10.34 7.81
N LYS A 43 -4.03 10.98 8.71
CA LYS A 43 -3.62 10.41 9.99
C LYS A 43 -4.76 10.22 11.01
N VAL A 44 -5.94 10.77 10.75
CA VAL A 44 -7.12 10.56 11.61
C VAL A 44 -7.66 9.13 11.47
N TYR A 45 -7.41 8.48 10.34
CA TYR A 45 -7.81 7.08 10.16
C TYR A 45 -6.84 6.14 10.88
N GLU A 46 -7.38 5.31 11.77
CA GLU A 46 -6.61 4.23 12.42
C GLU A 46 -6.18 3.17 11.40
N ASP A 47 -7.05 2.86 10.44
CA ASP A 47 -6.75 1.92 9.36
C ASP A 47 -5.89 2.59 8.28
N GLN A 48 -4.66 2.08 8.12
CA GLN A 48 -3.71 2.51 7.11
C GLN A 48 -4.24 2.34 5.67
N ALA A 49 -5.06 1.31 5.41
CA ALA A 49 -5.69 1.08 4.11
C ALA A 49 -6.66 2.21 3.76
N LEU A 50 -7.46 2.63 4.74
CA LEU A 50 -8.41 3.72 4.60
C LEU A 50 -7.71 5.07 4.42
N SER A 51 -6.64 5.32 5.19
CA SER A 51 -5.77 6.49 4.97
C SER A 51 -5.21 6.53 3.55
N ALA A 52 -4.77 5.38 3.02
CA ALA A 52 -4.22 5.30 1.67
C ALA A 52 -5.27 5.58 0.59
N ILE A 53 -6.49 5.03 0.72
CA ILE A 53 -7.60 5.31 -0.20
C ILE A 53 -7.97 6.80 -0.16
N PHE A 54 -8.08 7.40 1.02
CA PHE A 54 -8.37 8.83 1.15
C PHE A 54 -7.35 9.68 0.39
N LEU A 55 -6.05 9.41 0.57
CA LEU A 55 -5.00 10.15 -0.13
C LEU A 55 -5.01 9.88 -1.64
N HIS A 56 -5.25 8.63 -2.05
CA HIS A 56 -5.40 8.26 -3.45
C HIS A 56 -6.49 9.09 -4.14
N GLU A 57 -7.70 9.11 -3.58
CA GLU A 57 -8.84 9.83 -4.15
C GLU A 57 -8.57 11.32 -4.27
N ASN A 58 -8.02 11.94 -3.21
CA ASN A 58 -7.75 13.36 -3.22
C ASN A 58 -6.62 13.74 -4.20
N TYR A 59 -5.53 12.98 -4.27
CA TYR A 59 -4.45 13.24 -5.23
C TYR A 59 -4.91 13.02 -6.67
N ASN A 60 -5.69 11.98 -6.93
CA ASN A 60 -6.29 11.73 -8.23
C ASN A 60 -7.24 12.86 -8.65
N TYR A 61 -8.07 13.34 -7.71
CA TYR A 61 -8.96 14.48 -7.95
C TYR A 61 -8.17 15.75 -8.29
N ILE A 62 -7.14 16.08 -7.50
CA ILE A 62 -6.29 17.25 -7.75
C ILE A 62 -5.63 17.16 -9.13
N LEU A 63 -5.01 16.02 -9.45
CA LEU A 63 -4.35 15.82 -10.74
C LEU A 63 -5.34 16.00 -11.90
N LYS A 64 -6.51 15.35 -11.84
CA LYS A 64 -7.56 15.48 -12.86
C LYS A 64 -8.09 16.90 -12.98
N ALA A 65 -8.25 17.62 -11.86
CA ALA A 65 -8.67 19.01 -11.86
C ALA A 65 -7.63 19.93 -12.51
N LEU A 66 -6.34 19.72 -12.22
CA LEU A 66 -5.23 20.46 -12.85
C LEU A 66 -5.13 20.19 -14.35
N GLU A 67 -5.39 18.96 -14.79
CA GLU A 67 -5.42 18.60 -16.21
C GLU A 67 -6.62 19.22 -16.93
N LYS A 68 -7.82 19.11 -16.35
CA LYS A 68 -9.05 19.64 -16.94
C LYS A 68 -9.03 21.17 -17.08
N SER A 69 -8.39 21.86 -16.16
CA SER A 69 -8.27 23.33 -16.17
C SER A 69 -7.03 23.85 -16.91
N GLU A 70 -6.21 22.95 -17.47
CA GLU A 70 -4.89 23.24 -18.06
C GLU A 70 -3.88 23.93 -17.12
N LEU A 71 -4.22 24.09 -15.83
CA LEU A 71 -3.35 24.66 -14.80
C LEU A 71 -2.06 23.86 -14.62
N ILE A 72 -2.06 22.58 -15.01
CA ILE A 72 -0.85 21.76 -15.00
C ILE A 72 0.28 22.36 -15.84
N GLN A 73 -0.03 23.04 -16.95
CA GLN A 73 0.97 23.71 -17.80
C GLN A 73 1.54 24.95 -17.10
N LEU A 74 0.70 25.69 -16.37
CA LEU A 74 1.12 26.84 -15.60
C LEU A 74 2.02 26.43 -14.42
N VAL A 75 1.65 25.38 -13.68
CA VAL A 75 2.48 24.81 -12.61
C VAL A 75 3.82 24.32 -13.15
N ALA A 76 3.86 23.75 -14.35
CA ALA A 76 5.09 23.28 -14.97
C ALA A 76 6.11 24.39 -15.27
N VAL A 77 5.71 25.67 -15.27
CA VAL A 77 6.61 26.83 -15.41
C VAL A 77 7.64 26.87 -14.28
N THR A 78 7.26 26.52 -13.06
CA THR A 78 8.15 26.49 -11.88
C THR A 78 8.48 25.07 -11.43
N GLN A 79 7.56 24.13 -11.63
CA GLN A 79 7.67 22.75 -11.15
C GLN A 79 7.30 21.77 -12.26
N ASN A 80 8.24 21.55 -13.19
CA ASN A 80 8.04 20.71 -14.38
C ASN A 80 7.77 19.22 -14.07
N THR A 81 8.06 18.75 -12.85
CA THR A 81 7.79 17.37 -12.41
C THR A 81 6.44 17.19 -11.71
N ALA A 82 5.63 18.25 -11.54
CA ALA A 82 4.41 18.20 -10.72
C ALA A 82 3.46 17.06 -11.14
N LYS A 83 3.21 16.89 -12.44
CA LYS A 83 2.37 15.80 -12.97
C LYS A 83 2.90 14.42 -12.56
N ARG A 84 4.20 14.20 -12.77
CA ARG A 84 4.87 12.93 -12.43
C ARG A 84 4.80 12.68 -10.92
N SER A 85 5.04 13.71 -10.10
CA SER A 85 4.98 13.59 -8.64
C SER A 85 3.60 13.18 -8.15
N TYR A 86 2.52 13.75 -8.68
CA TYR A 86 1.17 13.29 -8.33
C TYR A 86 0.92 11.84 -8.76
N GLN A 87 1.36 11.45 -9.97
CA GLN A 87 1.24 10.06 -10.44
C GLN A 87 1.99 9.07 -9.53
N GLU A 88 3.21 9.41 -9.12
CA GLU A 88 4.01 8.61 -8.18
C GLU A 88 3.33 8.51 -6.80
N HIS A 89 2.76 9.61 -6.30
CA HIS A 89 2.01 9.59 -5.04
C HIS A 89 0.75 8.73 -5.10
N ILE A 90 -0.02 8.82 -6.19
CA ILE A 90 -1.21 7.99 -6.43
C ILE A 90 -0.83 6.52 -6.46
N GLU A 91 0.19 6.17 -7.24
CA GLU A 91 0.72 4.81 -7.30
C GLU A 91 1.15 4.33 -5.91
N GLN A 92 1.93 5.12 -5.17
CA GLN A 92 2.35 4.76 -3.81
C GLN A 92 1.16 4.48 -2.86
N GLN A 93 0.06 5.21 -2.99
CA GLN A 93 -1.15 4.94 -2.18
C GLN A 93 -1.82 3.63 -2.58
N ILE A 94 -1.90 3.31 -3.89
CA ILE A 94 -2.39 2.01 -4.37
C ILE A 94 -1.55 0.87 -3.80
N GLN A 95 -0.22 1.03 -3.81
CA GLN A 95 0.70 0.04 -3.24
C GLN A 95 0.50 -0.13 -1.73
N THR A 96 0.33 0.97 -1.01
CA THR A 96 0.07 0.96 0.44
C THR A 96 -1.22 0.20 0.76
N TYR A 97 -2.29 0.48 0.01
CA TYR A 97 -3.55 -0.25 0.13
C TYR A 97 -3.37 -1.74 -0.15
N GLN A 98 -2.69 -2.13 -1.23
CA GLN A 98 -2.45 -3.54 -1.55
C GLN A 98 -1.58 -4.27 -0.50
N CYS A 99 -0.58 -3.59 0.06
CA CYS A 99 0.24 -4.14 1.14
C CYS A 99 -0.57 -4.39 2.42
N SER A 100 -1.63 -3.61 2.69
CA SER A 100 -2.51 -3.83 3.83
C SER A 100 -3.29 -5.16 3.72
N TRP A 101 -3.69 -5.55 2.51
CA TRP A 101 -4.33 -6.84 2.24
C TRP A 101 -3.37 -8.01 2.44
N LEU A 102 -2.13 -7.89 1.93
CA LEU A 102 -1.07 -8.88 2.15
C LEU A 102 -0.82 -9.12 3.64
N LYS A 103 -0.73 -8.03 4.41
CA LYS A 103 -0.52 -8.09 5.86
C LYS A 103 -1.69 -8.77 6.56
N SER A 104 -2.91 -8.31 6.31
CA SER A 104 -4.13 -8.87 6.94
C SER A 104 -4.30 -10.36 6.64
N PHE A 105 -4.02 -10.78 5.41
CA PHE A 105 -4.03 -12.20 5.04
C PHE A 105 -2.97 -13.00 5.80
N SER A 106 -1.75 -12.46 5.90
CA SER A 106 -0.65 -13.11 6.62
C SER A 106 -0.95 -13.26 8.11
N ASP A 107 -1.45 -12.20 8.73
CA ASP A 107 -1.81 -12.18 10.16
C ASP A 107 -2.95 -13.17 10.44
N GLY A 108 -3.97 -13.21 9.58
CA GLY A 108 -5.07 -14.18 9.68
C GLY A 108 -4.63 -15.64 9.51
N LEU A 109 -3.70 -15.92 8.60
CA LEU A 109 -3.11 -17.26 8.47
C LEU A 109 -2.32 -17.66 9.72
N GLU A 110 -1.55 -16.73 10.29
CA GLU A 110 -0.75 -16.99 11.49
C GLU A 110 -1.66 -17.33 12.67
N GLU A 111 -2.76 -16.57 12.84
CA GLU A 111 -3.74 -16.80 13.89
C GLU A 111 -4.46 -18.15 13.72
N LEU A 112 -4.87 -18.47 12.49
CA LEU A 112 -5.47 -19.77 12.19
C LEU A 112 -4.51 -20.93 12.50
N CYS A 113 -3.22 -20.78 12.17
CA CYS A 113 -2.21 -21.78 12.53
C CYS A 113 -2.05 -21.93 14.05
N LYS A 114 -2.10 -20.83 14.81
CA LYS A 114 -2.01 -20.87 16.29
C LYS A 114 -3.20 -21.61 16.89
N ILE A 115 -4.41 -21.36 16.41
CA ILE A 115 -5.62 -22.04 16.87
C ILE A 115 -5.54 -23.53 16.53
N GLN A 116 -5.20 -23.89 15.30
CA GLN A 116 -5.16 -25.29 14.86
C GLN A 116 -4.11 -26.14 15.58
N LYS A 117 -3.05 -25.53 16.15
CA LYS A 117 -2.09 -26.21 17.03
C LYS A 117 -2.72 -26.83 18.28
N THR A 118 -3.86 -26.29 18.73
CA THR A 118 -4.54 -26.75 19.95
C THR A 118 -5.46 -27.95 19.73
N TRP A 119 -5.73 -28.32 18.47
CA TRP A 119 -6.71 -29.35 18.14
C TRP A 119 -6.06 -30.74 18.12
N ALA A 120 -6.68 -31.70 18.81
CA ALA A 120 -6.24 -33.09 18.79
C ALA A 120 -6.98 -33.89 17.71
N VAL A 121 -6.22 -34.55 16.83
CA VAL A 121 -6.73 -35.60 15.95
C VAL A 121 -5.99 -36.89 16.30
N LEU A 122 -6.70 -37.81 16.95
CA LEU A 122 -6.16 -39.06 17.48
C LEU A 122 -5.76 -40.03 16.36
N ASP A 123 -6.55 -40.06 15.28
CA ASP A 123 -6.27 -40.85 14.10
C ASP A 123 -5.17 -40.19 13.25
N THR A 124 -4.03 -40.87 13.14
CA THR A 124 -2.84 -40.33 12.50
C THR A 124 -2.98 -40.24 10.96
N GLU A 125 -3.72 -41.14 10.33
CA GLU A 125 -3.93 -41.16 8.88
C GLU A 125 -4.86 -40.02 8.46
N GLN A 126 -5.97 -39.82 9.19
CA GLN A 126 -6.89 -38.72 8.97
C GLN A 126 -6.23 -37.37 9.22
N ARG A 127 -5.43 -37.26 10.29
CA ARG A 127 -4.66 -36.05 10.60
C ARG A 127 -3.73 -35.67 9.45
N ASP A 128 -2.98 -36.62 8.91
CA ASP A 128 -2.04 -36.36 7.82
C ASP A 128 -2.77 -35.99 6.53
N LYS A 129 -3.91 -36.63 6.24
CA LYS A 129 -4.77 -36.27 5.11
C LYS A 129 -5.33 -34.86 5.23
N ILE A 130 -5.81 -34.47 6.41
CA ILE A 130 -6.30 -33.11 6.69
C ILE A 130 -5.19 -32.09 6.49
N HIS A 131 -4.02 -32.33 7.08
CA HIS A 131 -2.87 -31.43 6.95
C HIS A 131 -2.41 -31.28 5.50
N GLN A 132 -2.37 -32.37 4.73
CA GLN A 132 -1.95 -32.33 3.33
C GLN A 132 -2.93 -31.53 2.47
N THR A 133 -4.23 -31.72 2.68
CA THR A 133 -5.28 -30.95 2.00
C THR A 133 -5.20 -29.46 2.35
N GLN A 134 -5.11 -29.12 3.64
CA GLN A 134 -4.98 -27.73 4.09
C GLN A 134 -3.73 -27.06 3.52
N LYS A 135 -2.58 -27.74 3.55
CA LYS A 135 -1.33 -27.24 2.95
C LYS A 135 -1.49 -26.94 1.46
N ASN A 136 -2.15 -27.83 0.72
CA ASN A 136 -2.37 -27.63 -0.72
C ASN A 136 -3.28 -26.42 -0.97
N ILE A 137 -4.39 -26.30 -0.25
CA ILE A 137 -5.33 -25.16 -0.36
C ILE A 137 -4.62 -23.84 -0.07
N VAL A 138 -3.92 -23.73 1.07
CA VAL A 138 -3.22 -22.49 1.46
C VAL A 138 -2.12 -22.15 0.45
N LYS A 139 -1.38 -23.15 -0.05
CA LYS A 139 -0.32 -22.94 -1.03
C LYS A 139 -0.85 -22.45 -2.37
N GLU A 140 -1.93 -23.05 -2.89
CA GLU A 140 -2.53 -22.66 -4.16
C GLU A 140 -3.18 -21.28 -4.10
N THR A 141 -3.96 -21.02 -3.05
CA THR A 141 -4.59 -19.72 -2.82
C THR A 141 -3.55 -18.61 -2.64
N TYR A 142 -2.50 -18.84 -1.85
CA TYR A 142 -1.43 -17.86 -1.67
C TYR A 142 -0.63 -17.62 -2.96
N ARG A 143 -0.40 -18.66 -3.78
CA ARG A 143 0.26 -18.51 -5.08
C ARG A 143 -0.58 -17.65 -6.04
N ALA A 144 -1.89 -17.89 -6.10
CA ALA A 144 -2.81 -17.07 -6.91
C ALA A 144 -2.84 -15.62 -6.41
N PHE A 145 -2.86 -15.43 -5.09
CA PHE A 145 -2.81 -14.12 -4.45
C PHE A 145 -1.51 -13.36 -4.80
N LEU A 146 -0.34 -13.99 -4.63
CA LEU A 146 0.95 -13.39 -5.01
C LEU A 146 1.06 -13.11 -6.51
N HIS A 147 0.48 -13.96 -7.37
CA HIS A 147 0.49 -13.68 -8.80
C HIS A 147 -0.30 -12.40 -9.13
N ARG A 148 -1.40 -12.16 -8.41
CA ARG A 148 -2.29 -11.03 -8.62
C ARG A 148 -1.76 -9.73 -8.00
N PHE A 149 -1.12 -9.79 -6.84
CA PHE A 149 -0.71 -8.62 -6.06
C PHE A 149 0.82 -8.44 -5.95
N GLY A 150 1.63 -9.41 -6.37
CA GLY A 150 3.09 -9.42 -6.22
C GLY A 150 3.88 -8.82 -7.38
N ARG A 151 3.23 -8.28 -8.42
CA ARG A 151 3.89 -7.58 -9.54
C ARG A 151 4.15 -6.09 -9.27
N VAL A 152 3.74 -5.59 -8.12
CA VAL A 152 4.03 -4.23 -7.69
C VAL A 152 5.48 -4.17 -7.21
N PRO A 153 6.31 -3.20 -7.64
CA PRO A 153 7.66 -3.04 -7.10
C PRO A 153 7.55 -2.81 -5.59
N VAL A 154 7.85 -3.87 -4.81
CA VAL A 154 7.58 -3.95 -3.38
C VAL A 154 8.60 -3.10 -2.60
N THR A 155 8.50 -1.79 -2.76
CA THR A 155 9.23 -0.79 -1.97
C THR A 155 10.76 -0.94 -2.04
N LYS A 156 11.52 0.01 -1.50
CA LYS A 156 12.98 -0.15 -1.32
C LYS A 156 13.34 -1.08 -0.16
N ASN A 157 12.38 -1.48 0.67
CA ASN A 157 12.55 -2.38 1.83
C ASN A 157 11.56 -3.56 1.79
N PRO A 158 11.78 -4.55 0.90
CA PRO A 158 10.91 -5.72 0.76
C PRO A 158 10.75 -6.51 2.06
N GLU A 159 11.78 -6.55 2.90
CA GLU A 159 11.80 -7.38 4.12
C GLU A 159 10.84 -6.91 5.22
N LYS A 160 10.42 -5.65 5.21
CA LYS A 160 9.48 -5.09 6.21
C LYS A 160 8.01 -5.47 5.91
N TYR A 161 7.69 -5.76 4.65
CA TYR A 161 6.32 -6.02 4.18
C TYR A 161 6.14 -7.42 3.57
N ILE A 162 7.22 -8.05 3.10
CA ILE A 162 7.29 -9.44 2.65
C ILE A 162 7.85 -10.28 3.82
N LYS A 163 7.18 -10.25 4.97
CA LYS A 163 7.58 -11.09 6.12
C LYS A 163 7.40 -12.58 5.84
N TYR A 164 6.62 -12.93 4.81
CA TYR A 164 6.33 -14.30 4.40
C TYR A 164 6.58 -14.50 2.90
N CYS A 165 7.85 -14.40 2.51
CA CYS A 165 8.27 -14.91 1.21
C CYS A 165 8.00 -16.43 1.17
N ILE A 166 7.73 -17.00 -0.02
CA ILE A 166 7.45 -18.44 -0.23
C ILE A 166 8.46 -19.36 0.49
N LYS A 167 9.71 -18.89 0.68
CA LYS A 167 10.76 -19.59 1.44
C LYS A 167 10.49 -19.70 2.95
N GLN A 168 9.89 -18.70 3.58
CA GLN A 168 9.52 -18.72 5.01
C GLN A 168 8.24 -19.53 5.25
N ILE A 169 7.26 -19.47 4.35
CA ILE A 169 6.08 -20.35 4.38
C ILE A 169 6.51 -21.82 4.22
N LYS A 170 7.44 -22.10 3.29
CA LYS A 170 8.04 -23.43 3.19
C LYS A 170 8.72 -23.84 4.50
N LYS A 171 9.44 -22.95 5.20
CA LYS A 171 10.04 -23.23 6.53
C LYS A 171 8.99 -23.47 7.63
N LEU A 172 7.92 -22.66 7.69
CA LEU A 172 6.77 -22.87 8.60
C LEU A 172 6.11 -24.24 8.40
N PHE A 173 6.06 -24.74 7.16
CA PHE A 173 5.51 -26.06 6.84
C PHE A 173 6.54 -27.21 6.80
N HIS A 174 7.85 -26.92 6.72
CA HIS A 174 8.95 -27.90 6.75
C HIS A 174 9.52 -28.16 8.14
N ASN A 175 9.28 -27.26 9.12
CA ASN A 175 9.51 -27.57 10.53
C ASN A 175 8.47 -28.59 11.01
N LYS A 176 8.60 -29.82 10.50
CA LYS A 176 7.93 -31.03 11.00
C LYS A 176 8.25 -31.21 12.50
N LYS A 177 9.43 -30.74 12.93
CA LYS A 177 9.99 -30.87 14.28
C LYS A 177 9.28 -30.09 15.40
N ASP A 178 8.49 -29.07 15.09
CA ASP A 178 7.65 -28.39 16.11
C ASP A 178 6.30 -29.11 16.31
N TRP A 179 6.01 -30.10 15.48
CA TRP A 179 4.76 -30.88 15.49
C TRP A 179 5.00 -32.38 15.69
N SER A 180 6.25 -32.81 15.64
CA SER A 180 6.70 -34.14 15.98
C SER A 180 7.64 -34.02 17.16
N ASP A 181 7.12 -34.41 18.32
CA ASP A 181 7.82 -34.84 19.54
C ASP A 181 7.67 -33.90 20.74
N GLY A 182 6.68 -34.24 21.57
CA GLY A 182 6.82 -34.13 23.02
C GLY A 182 6.44 -32.80 23.67
N GLU A 183 5.17 -32.41 23.60
CA GLU A 183 4.46 -31.97 24.82
C GLU A 183 2.95 -32.04 24.57
N ILE A 184 2.40 -33.18 24.97
CA ILE A 184 1.00 -33.30 25.33
C ILE A 184 0.80 -32.32 26.51
N MET A 185 0.31 -31.12 26.25
CA MET A 185 -0.36 -30.36 27.31
C MET A 185 -1.72 -31.02 27.53
N ILE A 186 -1.73 -32.00 28.43
CA ILE A 186 -2.93 -32.45 29.11
C ILE A 186 -3.51 -31.20 29.80
N ALA A 187 -4.58 -30.62 29.26
CA ALA A 187 -5.47 -29.83 30.10
C ALA A 187 -6.08 -30.82 31.11
N PRO A 188 -5.89 -30.62 32.43
CA PRO A 188 -6.46 -31.51 33.42
C PRO A 188 -7.99 -31.43 33.37
N ASN A 189 -8.60 -32.61 33.33
CA ASN A 189 -10.01 -32.90 33.63
C ASN A 189 -11.11 -32.17 32.85
N LEU A 190 -11.62 -32.86 31.81
CA LEU A 190 -13.01 -32.79 31.36
C LEU A 190 -13.98 -33.55 32.30
N ARG A 191 -13.67 -33.61 33.61
CA ARG A 191 -14.53 -34.20 34.65
C ARG A 191 -15.20 -33.16 35.57
N ASP A 192 -14.93 -31.86 35.39
CA ASP A 192 -15.45 -30.81 36.27
C ASP A 192 -16.60 -29.99 35.66
N LEU A 193 -17.34 -30.55 34.71
CA LEU A 193 -18.59 -29.96 34.20
C LEU A 193 -19.73 -30.99 34.22
N GLU A 194 -20.03 -31.48 35.43
CA GLU A 194 -21.38 -31.90 35.78
C GLU A 194 -22.10 -30.69 36.38
N TYR A 195 -23.13 -30.17 35.70
CA TYR A 195 -24.39 -29.65 36.24
C TYR A 195 -25.44 -29.61 35.13
#